data_AF-A0A8W7Q2M0-F1
#
_entry.id   AF-A0A8W7Q2M0-F1
#
_cell.length_a   1.000
_cell.length_b   1.000
_cell.length_c   1.000
_cell.angle_alpha   90.00
_cell.angle_beta   90.00
_cell.angle_gamma   90.00
#
_symmetry.space_group_name_H-M   'P 1'
#
loop_
_entity.id
_entity.type
_entity.pdbx_description
1 polymer ?
#
loop_
_entity_poly.entity_id
_entity_poly.type
_entity_poly.pdbx_seq_one_letter_code
_entity_poly.pdbx_strand_id
1 'polypeptide(L)'
;MEPPSTSPNPLGTVHKRKRELGHQMCEKIKVDSRARMALQYRTARSSDVIWCELFYADDFPDNSQCETARDGQWYTFPACCNGAYNCLGGGVWDMMLCPAEFVYNSQTDECAPYTGSECPPRDPIPGDVPSTEEPAASCGTVRNGRLPYAPDCTKYILCVQEVASLLDCPDGYVFYVPFLMCLPGVVEQCTLYQTG
;
A
#
# COMPACT_ATOMS: atom_id res chain seq x y z
N MET A 1 10.56 -45.77 -84.60
CA MET A 1 11.00 -45.80 -83.19
C MET A 1 11.17 -44.36 -82.76
N GLU A 2 10.10 -43.82 -82.19
CA GLU A 2 9.93 -42.47 -81.61
C GLU A 2 8.46 -42.39 -81.11
N PRO A 3 8.03 -41.48 -80.21
CA PRO A 3 8.74 -40.61 -79.26
C PRO A 3 8.03 -40.61 -77.85
N PRO A 4 7.84 -39.51 -77.07
CA PRO A 4 8.14 -39.44 -75.63
C PRO A 4 6.90 -39.24 -74.72
N SER A 5 7.12 -38.83 -73.45
CA SER A 5 6.14 -38.41 -72.42
C SER A 5 5.56 -39.58 -71.60
N THR A 6 5.15 -39.52 -70.32
CA THR A 6 4.82 -38.46 -69.35
C THR A 6 4.82 -39.12 -67.95
N SER A 7 4.97 -38.32 -66.88
CA SER A 7 4.75 -38.72 -65.48
C SER A 7 3.31 -39.20 -65.22
N PRO A 8 3.05 -40.03 -64.19
CA PRO A 8 2.16 -39.53 -63.13
C PRO A 8 2.49 -39.98 -61.69
N ASN A 9 2.21 -39.06 -60.75
CA ASN A 9 1.94 -39.34 -59.34
C ASN A 9 0.73 -40.29 -59.16
N PRO A 10 0.74 -41.12 -58.10
CA PRO A 10 -0.42 -41.24 -57.22
C PRO A 10 0.01 -41.04 -55.75
N LEU A 11 -0.43 -39.97 -55.09
CA LEU A 11 -1.62 -39.91 -54.25
C LEU A 11 -1.68 -40.96 -53.12
N GLY A 12 -1.36 -40.50 -51.91
CA GLY A 12 -2.15 -40.82 -50.72
C GLY A 12 -1.69 -41.97 -49.83
N THR A 13 -1.08 -41.64 -48.69
CA THR A 13 -1.58 -42.16 -47.41
C THR A 13 -1.25 -41.20 -46.28
N VAL A 14 -2.13 -40.22 -46.09
CA VAL A 14 -2.26 -39.49 -44.83
C VAL A 14 -2.72 -40.49 -43.78
N HIS A 15 -1.84 -40.91 -42.88
CA HIS A 15 -2.26 -41.62 -41.68
C HIS A 15 -2.97 -40.63 -40.74
N LYS A 16 -4.28 -40.50 -40.92
CA LYS A 16 -5.20 -40.03 -39.88
C LYS A 16 -5.57 -41.22 -38.99
N ARG A 17 -5.23 -41.16 -37.71
CA ARG A 17 -5.95 -41.78 -36.58
C ARG A 17 -5.28 -41.27 -35.30
N LYS A 18 -5.95 -40.83 -34.24
CA LYS A 18 -7.37 -40.63 -33.89
C LYS A 18 -7.31 -39.77 -32.62
N ARG A 19 -8.20 -38.79 -32.44
CA ARG A 19 -8.32 -38.05 -31.17
C ARG A 19 -8.80 -39.01 -30.08
N GLU A 20 -8.07 -39.12 -28.97
CA GLU A 20 -8.59 -39.53 -27.67
C GLU A 20 -8.02 -38.59 -26.60
N LEU A 21 -8.93 -38.05 -25.79
CA LEU A 21 -8.69 -37.11 -24.69
C LEU A 21 -7.73 -37.73 -23.67
N GLY A 22 -6.59 -37.08 -23.45
CA GLY A 22 -5.66 -37.42 -22.38
C GLY A 22 -5.26 -36.17 -21.64
N HIS A 23 -5.93 -35.94 -20.50
CA HIS A 23 -5.59 -35.06 -19.39
C HIS A 23 -4.68 -33.87 -19.71
N GLN A 24 -5.29 -32.68 -19.62
CA GLN A 24 -4.61 -31.43 -19.33
C GLN A 24 -3.53 -31.66 -18.28
N MET A 25 -2.29 -31.81 -18.74
CA MET A 25 -1.14 -31.78 -17.87
C MET A 25 -1.09 -30.32 -17.41
N CYS A 26 -1.48 -30.07 -16.16
CA CYS A 26 -1.07 -28.85 -15.49
C CYS A 26 0.45 -28.81 -15.59
N GLU A 27 0.98 -28.05 -16.55
CA GLU A 27 2.38 -27.67 -16.50
C GLU A 27 2.55 -27.01 -15.14
N LYS A 28 3.40 -27.60 -14.30
CA LYS A 28 3.73 -27.03 -13.00
C LYS A 28 4.23 -25.62 -13.28
N ILE A 29 3.41 -24.62 -12.94
CA ILE A 29 3.88 -23.24 -12.82
C ILE A 29 4.93 -23.30 -11.73
N LYS A 30 6.20 -23.32 -12.13
CA LYS A 30 7.30 -23.11 -11.19
C LYS A 30 7.28 -21.64 -10.85
N VAL A 31 6.58 -21.31 -9.77
CA VAL A 31 6.72 -20.03 -9.09
C VAL A 31 8.12 -20.05 -8.47
N ASP A 32 9.08 -19.44 -9.15
CA ASP A 32 10.43 -19.22 -8.61
C ASP A 32 10.27 -18.44 -7.29
N SER A 33 11.10 -18.69 -6.27
CA SER A 33 11.04 -17.94 -5.02
C SER A 33 11.34 -16.45 -5.18
N ARG A 34 11.81 -16.00 -6.35
CA ARG A 34 11.84 -14.59 -6.78
C ARG A 34 10.50 -14.04 -7.25
N ALA A 35 9.48 -14.88 -7.40
CA ALA A 35 8.09 -14.47 -7.58
C ALA A 35 7.38 -14.23 -6.23
N ARG A 36 8.12 -14.24 -5.12
CA ARG A 36 7.68 -13.59 -3.88
C ARG A 36 7.91 -12.09 -4.09
N MET A 37 6.83 -11.30 -4.16
CA MET A 37 6.81 -9.82 -4.20
C MET A 37 6.86 -9.13 -5.58
N ALA A 38 6.15 -9.66 -6.58
CA ALA A 38 5.45 -8.78 -7.53
C ALA A 38 4.11 -8.28 -6.94
N LEU A 39 4.04 -8.15 -5.62
CA LEU A 39 2.90 -7.60 -4.88
C LEU A 39 3.27 -6.18 -4.46
N GLN A 40 2.88 -5.24 -5.32
CA GLN A 40 2.17 -4.01 -4.95
C GLN A 40 2.82 -3.04 -3.96
N TYR A 41 4.13 -2.82 -4.00
CA TYR A 41 4.56 -1.45 -3.69
C TYR A 41 4.04 -0.58 -4.83
N ARG A 42 3.02 0.25 -4.54
CA ARG A 42 2.53 1.27 -5.47
C ARG A 42 3.78 1.94 -6.04
N THR A 43 3.96 1.90 -7.35
CA THR A 43 5.07 2.59 -8.00
C THR A 43 4.83 4.07 -7.78
N ALA A 44 5.39 4.60 -6.70
CA ALA A 44 5.41 6.02 -6.42
C ALA A 44 6.29 6.68 -7.49
N ARG A 45 5.68 7.05 -8.61
CA ARG A 45 6.21 8.09 -9.45
C ARG A 45 5.70 9.39 -8.83
N SER A 46 6.63 10.20 -8.38
CA SER A 46 6.52 11.41 -7.55
C SER A 46 5.57 12.53 -8.06
N SER A 47 4.64 12.26 -8.97
CA SER A 47 3.76 13.26 -9.60
C SER A 47 2.45 12.71 -10.20
N ASP A 48 2.10 11.44 -10.01
CA ASP A 48 0.89 10.87 -10.62
C ASP A 48 -0.14 10.53 -9.52
N VAL A 49 -1.39 10.98 -9.73
CA VAL A 49 -2.60 10.65 -8.95
C VAL A 49 -2.56 9.18 -8.51
N ILE A 50 -2.58 8.93 -7.20
CA ILE A 50 -2.47 7.57 -6.67
C ILE A 50 -3.86 6.93 -6.60
N TRP A 51 -4.05 5.85 -7.37
CA TRP A 51 -5.28 5.06 -7.38
C TRP A 51 -5.10 3.71 -6.68
N CYS A 52 -6.12 3.30 -5.93
CA CYS A 52 -6.13 2.07 -5.17
C CYS A 52 -7.20 1.13 -5.69
N GLU A 53 -6.75 0.01 -6.25
CA GLU A 53 -7.61 -1.13 -6.59
C GLU A 53 -8.06 -1.90 -5.35
N LEU A 54 -7.24 -1.86 -4.29
CA LEU A 54 -7.51 -2.46 -2.99
C LEU A 54 -7.08 -1.46 -1.90
N PHE A 55 -7.93 -1.30 -0.89
CA PHE A 55 -7.64 -0.52 0.32
C PHE A 55 -7.27 -1.48 1.45
N TYR A 56 -6.10 -1.27 2.03
CA TYR A 56 -5.65 -1.97 3.23
C TYR A 56 -6.03 -1.17 4.48
N ALA A 57 -6.00 -1.80 5.65
CA ALA A 57 -6.46 -1.16 6.90
C ALA A 57 -5.69 0.13 7.23
N ASP A 58 -4.43 0.21 6.83
CA ASP A 58 -3.52 1.35 6.97
C ASP A 58 -3.74 2.46 5.94
N ASP A 59 -4.53 2.23 4.88
CA ASP A 59 -4.89 3.28 3.90
C ASP A 59 -6.03 4.19 4.40
N PHE A 60 -6.75 3.79 5.46
CA PHE A 60 -7.90 4.52 5.99
C PHE A 60 -7.47 5.66 6.92
N PRO A 61 -8.20 6.80 6.92
CA PRO A 61 -7.93 7.89 7.84
C PRO A 61 -8.23 7.48 9.29
N ASP A 62 -7.43 8.00 10.21
CA ASP A 62 -7.71 7.89 11.65
C ASP A 62 -8.40 9.16 12.20
N ASN A 63 -8.83 9.10 13.46
CA ASN A 63 -9.53 10.21 14.11
C ASN A 63 -8.64 11.44 14.35
N SER A 64 -7.31 11.31 14.37
CA SER A 64 -6.41 12.48 14.54
C SER A 64 -6.61 13.49 13.41
N GLN A 65 -7.00 13.00 12.23
CA GLN A 65 -7.32 13.81 11.06
C GLN A 65 -8.61 14.63 11.22
N CYS A 66 -9.44 14.31 12.22
CA CYS A 66 -10.72 14.96 12.46
C CYS A 66 -10.74 15.89 13.68
N GLU A 67 -9.68 15.92 14.52
CA GLU A 67 -9.64 16.71 15.76
C GLU A 67 -9.93 18.21 15.55
N THR A 68 -9.47 18.75 14.42
CA THR A 68 -9.68 20.15 14.02
C THR A 68 -10.44 20.29 12.69
N ALA A 69 -10.93 19.18 12.14
CA ALA A 69 -11.67 19.18 10.89
C ALA A 69 -13.08 19.75 11.09
N ARG A 70 -13.69 20.25 10.01
CA ARG A 70 -15.07 20.72 10.07
C ARG A 70 -16.02 19.55 9.94
N ASP A 71 -17.03 19.54 10.80
CA ASP A 71 -18.11 18.58 10.73
C ASP A 71 -18.84 18.65 9.37
N GLY A 72 -19.05 17.47 8.76
CA GLY A 72 -19.74 17.31 7.48
C GLY A 72 -18.91 17.67 6.24
N GLN A 73 -17.68 18.19 6.39
CA GLN A 73 -16.78 18.43 5.27
C GLN A 73 -16.12 17.12 4.82
N TRP A 74 -16.06 16.91 3.51
CA TRP A 74 -15.42 15.75 2.90
C TRP A 74 -13.96 16.03 2.54
N TYR A 75 -13.10 15.05 2.82
CA TYR A 75 -11.66 15.08 2.63
C TYR A 75 -11.21 13.84 1.86
N THR A 76 -10.15 13.94 1.07
CA THR A 76 -9.57 12.81 0.34
C THR A 76 -8.66 11.97 1.24
N PHE A 77 -8.64 10.65 1.02
CA PHE A 77 -7.78 9.73 1.76
C PHE A 77 -6.29 10.12 1.59
N PRO A 78 -5.44 9.90 2.61
CA PRO A 78 -4.02 10.21 2.50
C PRO A 78 -3.30 9.30 1.50
N ALA A 79 -3.81 8.08 1.33
CA ALA A 79 -3.15 7.03 0.56
C ALA A 79 -3.61 6.92 -0.91
N CYS A 80 -4.83 7.37 -1.22
CA CYS A 80 -5.51 7.09 -2.49
C CYS A 80 -6.50 8.21 -2.85
N CYS A 81 -6.50 8.69 -4.09
CA CYS A 81 -7.44 9.74 -4.52
C CYS A 81 -8.88 9.23 -4.65
N ASN A 82 -9.08 7.93 -4.88
CA ASN A 82 -10.40 7.30 -4.95
C ASN A 82 -11.02 6.97 -3.58
N GLY A 83 -10.47 7.48 -2.48
CA GLY A 83 -11.08 7.41 -1.16
C GLY A 83 -11.43 8.79 -0.63
N ALA A 84 -12.58 8.94 0.02
CA ALA A 84 -12.99 10.17 0.70
C ALA A 84 -13.65 9.85 2.04
N TYR A 85 -13.53 10.76 3.01
CA TYR A 85 -14.16 10.65 4.33
C TYR A 85 -14.67 12.00 4.81
N ASN A 86 -15.62 12.01 5.72
CA ASN A 86 -15.98 13.21 6.46
C ASN A 86 -15.84 13.02 7.97
N CYS A 87 -15.84 14.14 8.67
CA CYS A 87 -15.71 14.17 10.12
C CYS A 87 -17.04 14.56 10.76
N LEU A 88 -17.29 14.05 11.98
CA LEU A 88 -18.37 14.52 12.85
C LEU A 88 -17.94 14.39 14.31
N GLY A 89 -17.98 15.49 15.06
CA GLY A 89 -17.66 15.49 16.48
C GLY A 89 -16.21 15.11 16.80
N GLY A 90 -15.28 15.44 15.91
CA GLY A 90 -13.84 15.16 16.08
C GLY A 90 -13.40 13.75 15.69
N GLY A 91 -14.29 12.93 15.12
CA GLY A 91 -13.96 11.58 14.62
C GLY A 91 -14.33 11.39 13.16
N VAL A 92 -13.76 10.36 12.53
CA VAL A 92 -14.19 9.96 11.18
C VAL A 92 -15.61 9.40 11.26
N TRP A 93 -16.51 9.98 10.47
CA TRP A 93 -17.94 9.69 10.52
C TRP A 93 -18.40 8.80 9.38
N ASP A 94 -18.05 9.17 8.14
CA ASP A 94 -18.43 8.44 6.94
C ASP A 94 -17.27 8.34 5.97
N MET A 95 -17.34 7.34 5.09
CA MET A 95 -16.29 7.00 4.13
C MET A 95 -16.91 6.56 2.80
N MET A 96 -16.30 7.02 1.70
CA MET A 96 -16.66 6.68 0.34
C MET A 96 -15.44 6.18 -0.42
N LEU A 97 -15.57 4.99 -1.00
CA LEU A 97 -14.55 4.38 -1.85
C LEU A 97 -15.08 4.30 -3.27
N CYS A 98 -14.39 4.98 -4.18
CA CYS A 98 -14.68 4.96 -5.60
C CYS A 98 -13.79 3.93 -6.33
N PRO A 99 -14.22 3.46 -7.52
CA PRO A 99 -13.33 2.75 -8.42
C PRO A 99 -12.09 3.59 -8.77
N ALA A 100 -11.00 2.94 -9.16
CA ALA A 100 -9.82 3.64 -9.69
C ALA A 100 -10.21 4.56 -10.85
N GLU A 101 -9.56 5.72 -10.95
CA GLU A 101 -9.86 6.82 -11.90
C GLU A 101 -11.12 7.66 -11.57
N PHE A 102 -11.79 7.40 -10.44
CA PHE A 102 -12.95 8.18 -9.99
C PHE A 102 -12.72 8.78 -8.59
N VAL A 103 -13.24 9.99 -8.37
CA VAL A 103 -13.21 10.66 -7.05
C VAL A 103 -14.63 10.96 -6.60
N TYR A 104 -14.85 10.83 -5.29
CA TYR A 104 -16.13 11.17 -4.68
C TYR A 104 -16.40 12.68 -4.78
N ASN A 105 -17.58 13.02 -5.29
CA ASN A 105 -18.10 14.38 -5.36
C ASN A 105 -19.19 14.55 -4.30
N SER A 106 -18.88 15.30 -3.24
CA SER A 106 -19.79 15.55 -2.12
C SER A 106 -21.01 16.41 -2.46
N GLN A 107 -20.99 17.15 -3.58
CA GLN A 107 -22.13 17.96 -4.01
C GLN A 107 -23.21 17.11 -4.71
N THR A 108 -22.78 16.09 -5.45
CA THR A 108 -23.67 15.18 -6.17
C THR A 108 -23.86 13.85 -5.45
N ASP A 109 -23.06 13.60 -4.40
CA ASP A 109 -23.00 12.33 -3.66
C ASP A 109 -22.69 11.12 -4.55
N GLU A 110 -21.78 11.31 -5.50
CA GLU A 110 -21.46 10.32 -6.54
C GLU A 110 -19.96 10.24 -6.81
N CYS A 111 -19.49 9.08 -7.28
CA CYS A 111 -18.15 8.93 -7.83
C CYS A 111 -18.10 9.47 -9.26
N ALA A 112 -17.31 10.52 -9.50
CA ALA A 112 -17.16 11.15 -10.80
C ALA A 112 -15.78 10.85 -11.41
N PRO A 113 -15.67 10.68 -12.74
CA PRO A 113 -14.37 10.53 -13.40
C PRO A 113 -13.44 11.70 -13.06
N TYR A 114 -12.21 11.39 -12.69
CA TYR A 114 -11.21 12.41 -12.36
C TYR A 114 -10.32 12.70 -13.55
N THR A 115 -10.12 14.00 -13.83
CA THR A 115 -9.30 14.46 -14.96
C THR A 115 -8.14 15.37 -14.53
N GLY A 116 -7.97 15.57 -13.22
CA GLY A 116 -6.87 16.34 -12.68
C GLY A 116 -5.57 15.53 -12.64
N SER A 117 -4.47 16.24 -12.45
CA SER A 117 -3.12 15.67 -12.36
C SER A 117 -2.66 15.43 -10.92
N GLU A 118 -3.41 15.88 -9.92
CA GLU A 118 -3.10 15.75 -8.49
C GLU A 118 -4.37 15.30 -7.76
N CYS A 119 -4.32 14.65 -6.58
CA CYS A 119 -5.57 14.41 -5.84
C CYS A 119 -6.23 15.77 -5.50
N PRO A 120 -7.57 15.83 -5.34
CA PRO A 120 -8.18 16.99 -4.68
C PRO A 120 -7.48 17.24 -3.35
N PRO A 121 -7.09 18.49 -3.07
CA PRO A 121 -6.37 18.79 -1.85
C PRO A 121 -7.21 18.38 -0.66
N ARG A 122 -6.55 17.77 0.33
CA ARG A 122 -7.03 17.84 1.70
C ARG A 122 -7.09 19.34 2.00
N ASP A 123 -8.29 19.90 2.16
CA ASP A 123 -8.40 21.32 2.48
C ASP A 123 -7.49 21.61 3.69
N PRO A 124 -6.59 22.61 3.60
CA PRO A 124 -5.52 22.76 4.58
C PRO A 124 -6.12 22.95 5.96
N ILE A 125 -5.78 22.02 6.85
CA ILE A 125 -5.99 22.17 8.29
C ILE A 125 -5.11 23.34 8.73
N PRO A 126 -5.59 24.30 9.55
CA PRO A 126 -4.71 25.24 10.22
C PRO A 126 -3.81 24.44 11.17
N GLY A 127 -2.59 24.08 10.73
CA GLY A 127 -1.71 23.16 11.44
C GLY A 127 -0.84 22.27 10.54
N ASP A 128 -1.12 22.20 9.24
CA ASP A 128 -0.25 21.55 8.23
C ASP A 128 0.99 22.42 7.93
N VAL A 129 1.80 22.63 8.94
CA VAL A 129 3.21 22.94 8.76
C VAL A 129 3.97 21.66 9.07
N PRO A 130 4.93 21.22 8.23
CA PRO A 130 5.88 20.21 8.64
C PRO A 130 6.63 20.80 9.84
N SER A 131 6.20 20.41 11.04
CA SER A 131 6.87 20.85 12.25
C SER A 131 8.27 20.27 12.19
N THR A 132 9.26 21.15 12.20
CA THR A 132 10.65 20.77 12.38
C THR A 132 10.94 20.41 13.85
N GLU A 133 9.92 20.46 14.73
CA GLU A 133 10.02 19.84 16.05
C GLU A 133 9.80 18.34 15.93
N GLU A 134 10.83 17.60 16.35
CA GLU A 134 10.75 16.18 16.62
C GLU A 134 9.49 15.87 17.45
N PRO A 135 8.60 14.95 17.01
CA PRO A 135 7.39 14.65 17.75
C PRO A 135 7.74 14.21 19.16
N ALA A 136 7.01 14.75 20.14
CA ALA A 136 7.24 14.47 21.54
C ALA A 136 7.03 12.98 21.84
N ALA A 137 7.95 12.38 22.60
CA ALA A 137 7.81 11.01 23.06
C ALA A 137 6.59 10.90 23.99
N SER A 138 5.66 10.00 23.66
CA SER A 138 4.44 9.74 24.44
C SER A 138 4.26 8.25 24.68
N CYS A 139 3.69 7.90 25.84
CA CYS A 139 3.37 6.53 26.20
C CYS A 139 2.04 6.04 25.62
N GLY A 140 1.20 6.93 25.08
CA GLY A 140 -0.15 6.59 24.67
C GLY A 140 -0.91 5.88 25.80
N THR A 141 -1.28 4.61 25.58
CA THR A 141 -1.96 3.75 26.56
C THR A 141 -1.02 2.81 27.34
N VAL A 142 0.29 2.85 27.08
CA VAL A 142 1.28 1.94 27.70
C VAL A 142 1.73 2.46 29.06
N ARG A 143 1.33 1.77 30.12
CA ARG A 143 1.73 2.13 31.49
C ARG A 143 3.19 1.83 31.78
N ASN A 144 3.68 0.66 31.39
CA ASN A 144 5.09 0.27 31.49
C ASN A 144 5.47 -0.51 30.23
N GLY A 145 6.58 -0.17 29.58
CA GLY A 145 6.99 -0.86 28.36
C GLY A 145 7.88 -0.02 27.46
N ARG A 146 8.08 -0.50 26.24
CA ARG A 146 8.83 0.20 25.20
C ARG A 146 7.97 0.36 23.97
N LEU A 147 8.10 1.49 23.29
CA LEU A 147 7.36 1.84 22.09
C LEU A 147 8.33 2.32 21.00
N PRO A 148 8.01 2.13 19.72
CA PRO A 148 8.82 2.67 18.63
C PRO A 148 8.80 4.20 18.63
N TYR A 149 9.90 4.79 18.16
CA TYR A 149 9.97 6.20 17.81
C TYR A 149 9.97 6.33 16.29
N ALA A 150 8.88 6.89 15.73
CA ALA A 150 8.67 6.92 14.28
C ALA A 150 9.75 7.73 13.51
N PRO A 151 10.22 8.90 13.99
CA PRO A 151 11.21 9.69 13.27
C PRO A 151 12.61 9.06 13.19
N ASP A 152 12.96 8.20 14.16
CA ASP A 152 14.29 7.63 14.26
C ASP A 152 14.23 6.24 14.91
N CYS A 153 14.45 5.20 14.10
CA CYS A 153 14.44 3.82 14.59
C CYS A 153 15.68 3.43 15.41
N THR A 154 16.69 4.31 15.50
CA THR A 154 17.78 4.16 16.49
C THR A 154 17.34 4.59 17.88
N LYS A 155 16.13 5.13 18.04
CA LYS A 155 15.55 5.52 19.32
C LYS A 155 14.30 4.70 19.62
N TYR A 156 13.95 4.66 20.90
CA TYR A 156 12.71 4.09 21.39
C TYR A 156 12.19 4.88 22.59
N ILE A 157 10.89 4.78 22.83
CA ILE A 157 10.24 5.41 23.98
C ILE A 157 10.18 4.37 25.09
N LEU A 158 10.74 4.69 26.26
CA LEU A 158 10.57 3.92 27.49
C LEU A 158 9.44 4.54 28.31
N CYS A 159 8.48 3.70 28.70
CA CYS A 159 7.38 4.06 29.57
C CYS A 159 7.57 3.46 30.94
N VAL A 160 7.55 4.31 31.97
CA VAL A 160 7.54 3.90 33.37
C VAL A 160 6.46 4.70 34.09
N GLN A 161 5.42 4.01 34.55
CA GLN A 161 4.24 4.64 35.16
C GLN A 161 3.66 5.77 34.28
N GLU A 162 3.50 5.49 32.99
CA GLU A 162 2.96 6.43 31.97
C GLU A 162 3.85 7.63 31.67
N VAL A 163 5.03 7.73 32.31
CA VAL A 163 6.03 8.74 31.99
C VAL A 163 6.90 8.24 30.84
N ALA A 164 6.90 9.00 29.74
CA ALA A 164 7.69 8.72 28.55
C ALA A 164 9.11 9.26 28.69
N SER A 165 10.09 8.48 28.23
CA SER A 165 11.48 8.91 28.07
C SER A 165 11.99 8.41 26.73
N LEU A 166 12.54 9.30 25.91
CA LEU A 166 13.17 8.93 24.64
C LEU A 166 14.59 8.45 24.91
N LEU A 167 14.94 7.25 24.43
CA LEU A 167 16.23 6.63 24.65
C LEU A 167 16.83 6.13 23.34
N ASP A 168 18.15 6.22 23.24
CA ASP A 168 18.93 5.67 22.14
C ASP A 168 19.16 4.16 22.31
N CYS A 169 19.14 3.45 21.18
CA CYS A 169 19.72 2.13 21.07
C CYS A 169 21.25 2.21 21.08
N PRO A 170 21.94 1.13 21.45
CA PRO A 170 23.40 1.06 21.31
C PRO A 170 23.86 1.27 19.86
N ASP A 171 25.11 1.71 19.68
CA ASP A 171 25.67 1.95 18.34
C ASP A 171 25.59 0.70 17.45
N GLY A 172 25.03 0.86 16.25
CA GLY A 172 24.80 -0.24 15.30
C GLY A 172 23.55 -1.08 15.58
N TYR A 173 22.69 -0.63 16.50
CA TYR A 173 21.42 -1.27 16.82
C TYR A 173 20.25 -0.35 16.49
N VAL A 174 19.13 -0.96 16.16
CA VAL A 174 17.85 -0.32 15.87
C VAL A 174 16.75 -0.99 16.67
N PHE A 175 15.68 -0.27 16.97
CA PHE A 175 14.56 -0.78 17.75
C PHE A 175 13.63 -1.63 16.88
N TYR A 176 13.51 -2.92 17.20
CA TYR A 176 12.64 -3.86 16.50
C TYR A 176 11.29 -3.93 17.20
N VAL A 177 10.24 -3.48 16.52
CA VAL A 177 8.86 -3.47 17.05
C VAL A 177 8.36 -4.86 17.45
N PRO A 178 8.56 -5.94 16.66
CA PRO A 178 8.07 -7.27 17.02
C PRO A 178 8.64 -7.83 18.34
N PHE A 179 9.81 -7.33 18.76
CA PHE A 179 10.51 -7.79 19.96
C PHE A 179 10.59 -6.73 21.05
N LEU A 180 10.14 -5.50 20.77
CA LEU A 180 10.23 -4.33 21.64
C LEU A 180 11.63 -4.13 22.25
N MET A 181 12.68 -4.32 21.44
CA MET A 181 14.06 -4.23 21.89
C MET A 181 15.01 -3.79 20.78
N CYS A 182 16.18 -3.26 21.19
CA CYS A 182 17.25 -2.94 20.27
C CYS A 182 17.98 -4.22 19.82
N LEU A 183 18.09 -4.43 18.50
CA LEU A 183 18.87 -5.51 17.89
C LEU A 183 19.79 -4.93 16.81
N PRO A 184 20.89 -5.63 16.43
CA PRO A 184 21.77 -5.15 15.38
C PRO A 184 21.00 -4.92 14.07
N GLY A 185 21.21 -3.77 13.45
CA GLY A 185 20.50 -3.40 12.21
C GLY A 185 21.09 -2.16 11.55
N VAL A 186 20.60 -1.86 10.35
CA VAL A 186 21.05 -0.72 9.55
C VAL A 186 19.93 0.31 9.43
N VAL A 187 20.26 1.60 9.65
CA VAL A 187 19.26 2.68 9.73
C VAL A 187 18.51 2.85 8.40
N GLU A 188 19.17 2.57 7.28
CA GLU A 188 18.57 2.63 5.94
C GLU A 188 17.42 1.62 5.74
N GLN A 189 17.29 0.65 6.65
CA GLN A 189 16.25 -0.37 6.65
C GLN A 189 15.23 -0.19 7.79
N CYS A 190 15.17 0.98 8.44
CA CYS A 190 14.20 1.27 9.51
C CYS A 190 12.75 0.88 9.14
N THR A 191 12.36 1.07 7.88
CA THR A 191 11.03 0.73 7.36
C THR A 191 10.69 -0.76 7.48
N LEU A 192 11.69 -1.64 7.53
CA LEU A 192 11.52 -3.08 7.71
C LEU A 192 11.38 -3.49 9.18
N TYR A 193 11.75 -2.62 10.13
CA TYR A 193 11.82 -2.92 11.55
C TYR A 193 10.66 -2.31 12.36
N GLN A 194 9.91 -1.39 11.75
CA GLN A 194 8.80 -0.65 12.36
C GLN A 194 7.40 -1.21 12.05
N THR A 195 7.26 -2.22 11.18
CA THR A 195 5.97 -2.88 10.91
C THR A 195 5.63 -3.87 12.03
N GLY A 196 4.60 -3.56 12.82
CA GLY A 196 4.02 -4.43 13.85
C GLY A 196 2.50 -4.33 13.86
#